data_AF-A0A9E1Y7M6-F1
#
_entry.id   AF-A0A9E1Y7M6-F1
#
_cell.length_a   1.000
_cell.length_b   1.000
_cell.length_c   1.000
_cell.angle_alpha   90.00
_cell.angle_beta   90.00
_cell.angle_gamma   90.00
#
_symmetry.space_group_name_H-M   'P 1'
#
loop_
_entity.id
_entity.type
_entity.pdbx_description
1 polymer ?
#
loop_
_entity_poly.entity_id
_entity_poly.type
_entity_poly.pdbx_seq_one_letter_code
_entity_poly.pdbx_strand_id
1 'polypeptide(L)'
;MNQILSSSRLLNTLKVVAILSILYMFLVSIGMIGLGFKGLGRGFAEQLLSSSAAPLIGLFIGILATSLIQSSSTTTSLVVGMVAAGTFGNDPILAVTAAIPYIMGANIGTSVTNTIVALGHIVNKNEFKRAFSASIVHDFFNVLSVIIL
;
A
#
# COMPACT_ATOMS: atom_id res chain seq x y z
N MET A 1 -20.13 40.74 -1.64
CA MET A 1 -20.55 39.32 -1.63
C MET A 1 -20.03 38.54 -2.84
N ASN A 2 -20.24 39.01 -4.08
CA ASN A 2 -19.91 38.24 -5.30
C ASN A 2 -18.41 38.03 -5.58
N GLN A 3 -17.53 38.94 -5.14
CA GLN A 3 -16.08 38.83 -5.36
C GLN A 3 -15.41 37.75 -4.48
N ILE A 4 -15.95 37.52 -3.27
CA ILE A 4 -15.46 36.48 -2.33
C ILE A 4 -15.89 35.09 -2.81
N LEU A 5 -17.09 34.99 -3.40
CA LEU A 5 -17.63 33.75 -3.96
C LEU A 5 -16.91 33.32 -5.26
N SER A 6 -16.38 34.25 -6.07
CA SER A 6 -15.63 33.88 -7.27
C SER A 6 -14.20 33.41 -6.95
N SER A 7 -13.54 34.04 -5.98
CA SER A 7 -12.21 33.62 -5.50
C SER A 7 -12.23 32.25 -4.83
N SER A 8 -13.27 31.92 -4.07
CA SER A 8 -13.43 30.58 -3.47
C SER A 8 -13.73 29.50 -4.51
N ARG A 9 -14.55 29.81 -5.53
CA ARG A 9 -14.80 28.90 -6.66
C ARG A 9 -13.52 28.62 -7.46
N LEU A 10 -12.76 29.66 -7.80
CA LEU A 10 -11.48 29.52 -8.51
C LEU A 10 -10.48 28.66 -7.74
N LEU A 11 -10.33 28.91 -6.43
CA LEU A 11 -9.45 28.13 -5.57
C LEU A 11 -9.89 26.66 -5.49
N ASN A 12 -11.20 26.40 -5.42
CA ASN A 12 -11.73 25.03 -5.42
C ASN A 12 -11.48 24.34 -6.76
N THR A 13 -11.65 25.02 -7.89
CA THR A 13 -11.33 24.48 -9.21
C THR A 13 -9.85 24.14 -9.33
N LEU A 14 -8.96 25.03 -8.87
CA LEU A 14 -7.52 24.79 -8.86
C LEU A 14 -7.14 23.59 -7.97
N LYS A 15 -7.76 23.45 -6.80
CA LYS A 15 -7.57 22.28 -5.93
C LYS A 15 -8.00 20.98 -6.60
N VAL A 16 -9.15 20.97 -7.27
CA VAL A 16 -9.64 19.78 -8.00
C VAL A 16 -8.66 19.40 -9.13
N VAL A 17 -8.21 20.37 -9.92
CA VAL A 17 -7.22 20.13 -10.99
C VAL A 17 -5.90 19.63 -10.41
N ALA A 18 -5.44 20.19 -9.29
CA ALA A 18 -4.22 19.75 -8.63
C ALA A 18 -4.34 18.31 -8.12
N ILE A 19 -5.46 17.95 -7.48
CA ILE A 19 -5.73 16.58 -7.02
C ILE A 19 -5.72 15.60 -8.20
N LEU A 20 -6.40 15.93 -9.30
CA LEU A 20 -6.43 15.07 -10.50
C LEU A 20 -5.04 14.92 -11.13
N SER A 21 -4.25 15.99 -11.15
CA SER A 21 -2.89 15.98 -11.69
C SER A 21 -1.94 15.11 -10.84
N ILE A 22 -2.03 15.23 -9.52
CA ILE A 22 -1.25 14.41 -8.58
C ILE A 22 -1.66 12.95 -8.69
N LEU A 23 -2.97 12.66 -8.77
CA LEU A 23 -3.47 11.30 -8.98
C LEU A 23 -2.93 10.71 -10.30
N TYR A 24 -2.95 11.48 -11.38
CA TYR A 24 -2.40 11.03 -12.67
C TYR A 24 -0.91 10.73 -12.58
N MET A 25 -0.09 11.63 -12.00
CA MET A 25 1.35 11.39 -11.84
C MET A 25 1.64 10.19 -10.92
N PHE A 26 0.82 9.97 -9.90
CA PHE A 26 0.91 8.80 -9.03
C PHE A 26 0.66 7.50 -9.82
N LEU A 27 -0.42 7.43 -10.62
CA LEU A 27 -0.71 6.28 -11.48
C LEU A 27 0.39 6.01 -12.51
N VAL A 28 0.95 7.07 -13.12
CA VAL A 28 2.09 6.94 -14.05
C VAL A 28 3.32 6.39 -13.34
N SER A 29 3.60 6.84 -12.11
CA SER A 29 4.73 6.34 -11.31
C SER A 29 4.60 4.85 -10.98
N ILE A 30 3.38 4.36 -10.72
CA ILE A 30 3.13 2.93 -10.52
C ILE A 30 3.47 2.12 -11.77
N GLY A 31 3.04 2.59 -12.95
CA GLY A 31 3.38 1.97 -14.23
C GLY A 31 4.89 1.92 -14.47
N MET A 32 5.60 3.00 -14.13
CA MET A 32 7.06 3.09 -14.23
C MET A 32 7.78 2.11 -13.29
N ILE A 33 7.29 1.91 -12.07
CA ILE A 33 7.83 0.90 -11.14
C ILE A 33 7.66 -0.50 -11.74
N GLY A 34 6.50 -0.81 -12.32
CA GLY A 34 6.26 -2.08 -13.01
C GLY A 34 7.21 -2.32 -14.19
N LEU A 35 7.56 -1.27 -14.94
CA LEU A 35 8.56 -1.34 -16.02
C LEU A 35 9.99 -1.49 -15.47
N GLY A 36 10.32 -0.82 -14.37
CA GLY A 36 11.61 -0.93 -13.68
C GLY A 36 11.88 -2.36 -13.21
N PHE A 37 10.88 -3.04 -12.66
CA PHE A 37 10.99 -4.45 -12.28
C PHE A 37 11.18 -5.40 -13.47
N LYS A 38 10.64 -5.07 -14.65
CA LYS A 38 10.94 -5.82 -15.89
C LYS A 38 12.38 -5.63 -16.36
N GLY A 39 13.03 -4.51 -16.01
CA GLY A 39 14.41 -4.20 -16.37
C GLY A 39 15.46 -4.67 -15.35
N LEU A 40 15.12 -4.70 -14.06
CA LEU A 40 16.06 -4.99 -12.96
C LEU A 40 16.00 -6.48 -12.61
N GLY A 41 16.99 -7.25 -13.05
CA GLY A 41 17.12 -8.66 -12.67
C GLY A 41 15.97 -9.54 -13.16
N ARG A 42 15.48 -9.30 -14.39
CA ARG A 42 14.35 -10.01 -15.01
C ARG A 42 14.35 -11.52 -14.78
N GLY A 43 15.49 -12.19 -14.91
CA GLY A 43 15.59 -13.65 -14.67
C GLY A 43 15.39 -14.06 -13.20
N PHE A 44 15.84 -13.25 -12.24
CA PHE A 44 15.64 -13.50 -10.80
C PHE A 44 14.20 -13.20 -10.38
N ALA A 45 13.64 -12.10 -10.89
CA ALA A 45 12.23 -11.75 -10.65
C ALA A 45 11.28 -12.78 -11.29
N GLU A 46 11.54 -13.20 -12.53
CA GLU A 46 10.77 -14.26 -13.19
C GLU A 46 10.90 -15.59 -12.44
N GLN A 47 12.09 -15.97 -11.95
CA GLN A 47 12.24 -17.19 -11.13
C GLN A 47 11.50 -17.12 -9.80
N LEU A 48 11.54 -15.98 -9.11
CA LEU A 48 10.82 -15.77 -7.85
C LEU A 48 9.30 -15.80 -8.06
N LEU A 49 8.81 -15.11 -9.10
CA LEU A 49 7.38 -15.04 -9.43
C LEU A 49 6.84 -16.33 -10.05
N SER A 50 7.69 -17.14 -10.68
CA SER A 50 7.32 -18.47 -11.22
C SER A 50 7.49 -19.59 -10.18
N SER A 51 8.08 -19.29 -9.02
CA SER A 51 8.26 -20.27 -7.95
C SER A 51 6.94 -20.57 -7.25
N SER A 52 6.82 -21.75 -6.66
CA SER A 52 5.70 -22.08 -5.76
C SER A 52 5.62 -21.17 -4.53
N ALA A 53 6.68 -20.41 -4.23
CA ALA A 53 6.73 -19.42 -3.16
C ALA A 53 6.22 -18.03 -3.59
N ALA A 54 5.77 -17.84 -4.84
CA ALA A 54 5.30 -16.55 -5.34
C ALA A 54 4.23 -15.86 -4.44
N PRO A 55 3.27 -16.58 -3.84
CA PRO A 55 2.34 -15.97 -2.89
C PRO A 55 3.03 -15.44 -1.63
N LEU A 56 3.96 -16.20 -1.06
CA LEU A 56 4.71 -15.80 0.13
C LEU A 56 5.62 -14.60 -0.17
N ILE A 57 6.23 -14.56 -1.35
CA ILE A 57 7.04 -13.43 -1.81
C ILE A 57 6.16 -12.19 -1.96
N GLY A 58 4.97 -12.31 -2.55
CA GLY A 58 4.00 -11.22 -2.64
C GLY A 58 3.59 -10.67 -1.26
N LEU A 59 3.36 -11.57 -0.30
CA LEU A 59 3.09 -11.21 1.09
C LEU A 59 4.23 -10.37 1.69
N PHE A 60 5.48 -10.81 1.56
CA PHE A 60 6.63 -10.06 2.07
C PHE A 60 6.82 -8.72 1.38
N ILE A 61 6.60 -8.65 0.06
CA ILE A 61 6.65 -7.38 -0.68
C ILE A 61 5.60 -6.41 -0.12
N GLY A 62 4.37 -6.87 0.12
CA GLY A 62 3.32 -6.06 0.73
C GLY A 62 3.68 -5.56 2.14
N ILE A 63 4.24 -6.43 2.99
CA ILE A 63 4.69 -6.07 4.35
C ILE A 63 5.77 -4.99 4.28
N LEU A 64 6.79 -5.18 3.45
CA LEU A 64 7.92 -4.26 3.32
C LEU A 64 7.46 -2.91 2.74
N ALA A 65 6.66 -2.93 1.67
CA ALA A 65 6.15 -1.71 1.05
C ALA A 65 5.32 -0.89 2.04
N THR A 66 4.39 -1.51 2.76
CA THR A 66 3.62 -0.80 3.79
C THR A 66 4.48 -0.34 4.96
N SER A 67 5.43 -1.13 5.43
CA SER A 67 6.28 -0.72 6.56
C SER A 67 7.16 0.48 6.21
N LEU A 68 7.62 0.58 4.96
CA LEU A 68 8.43 1.69 4.45
C LEU A 68 7.57 2.95 4.19
N ILE A 69 6.41 2.78 3.55
CA ILE A 69 5.50 3.89 3.23
C ILE A 69 4.68 4.32 4.45
N GLN A 70 4.54 3.44 5.45
CA GLN A 70 3.72 3.60 6.66
C GLN A 70 2.23 3.83 6.40
N SER A 71 1.75 3.49 5.20
CA SER A 71 0.35 3.65 4.79
C SER A 71 -0.10 2.46 3.97
N SER A 72 -0.88 1.57 4.59
CA SER A 72 -1.42 0.41 3.90
C SER A 72 -2.39 0.79 2.78
N SER A 73 -3.19 1.86 2.95
CA SER A 73 -4.06 2.37 1.88
C SER A 73 -3.28 2.86 0.66
N THR A 74 -2.08 3.43 0.86
CA THR A 74 -1.19 3.81 -0.24
C THR A 74 -0.63 2.57 -0.92
N THR A 75 -0.15 1.59 -0.16
CA THR A 75 0.36 0.32 -0.71
C THR A 75 -0.71 -0.46 -1.46
N THR A 76 -1.93 -0.57 -0.92
CA THR A 76 -3.02 -1.28 -1.61
C THR A 76 -3.43 -0.56 -2.88
N SER A 77 -3.50 0.77 -2.88
CA SER A 77 -3.77 1.57 -4.09
C SER A 77 -2.69 1.38 -5.15
N LEU A 78 -1.43 1.26 -4.74
CA LEU A 78 -0.32 0.94 -5.64
C LEU A 78 -0.50 -0.43 -6.28
N VAL A 79 -0.80 -1.46 -5.49
CA VAL A 79 -1.05 -2.83 -5.98
C VAL A 79 -2.25 -2.86 -6.94
N VAL A 80 -3.35 -2.18 -6.62
CA VAL A 80 -4.52 -2.06 -7.52
C VAL A 80 -4.13 -1.36 -8.84
N GLY A 81 -3.32 -0.31 -8.76
CA GLY A 81 -2.77 0.35 -9.96
C GLY A 81 -1.88 -0.59 -10.79
N MET A 82 -1.10 -1.46 -10.16
CA MET A 82 -0.26 -2.46 -10.84
C MET A 82 -1.10 -3.53 -11.55
N VAL A 83 -2.22 -3.95 -10.95
CA VAL A 83 -3.22 -4.83 -11.60
C VAL A 83 -3.79 -4.13 -12.83
N ALA A 84 -4.22 -2.88 -12.69
CA ALA A 84 -4.76 -2.08 -13.82
C ALA A 84 -3.72 -1.84 -14.93
N ALA A 85 -2.44 -1.74 -14.58
CA ALA A 85 -1.34 -1.60 -15.53
C ALA A 85 -0.92 -2.92 -16.21
N GLY A 86 -1.58 -4.05 -15.91
CA GLY A 86 -1.26 -5.35 -16.49
C GLY A 86 0.04 -5.98 -15.98
N THR A 87 0.53 -5.54 -14.82
CA THR A 87 1.80 -6.05 -14.24
C THR A 87 1.69 -7.52 -13.87
N PHE A 88 0.51 -7.94 -13.41
CA PHE A 88 0.22 -9.32 -13.01
C PHE A 88 -0.31 -10.21 -14.15
N GLY A 89 -0.27 -9.71 -15.39
CA GLY A 89 -0.80 -10.39 -16.58
C GLY A 89 -1.98 -9.66 -17.22
N ASN A 90 -2.43 -10.19 -18.36
CA ASN A 90 -3.50 -9.60 -19.16
C ASN A 90 -4.89 -10.13 -18.78
N ASP A 91 -4.96 -11.27 -18.10
CA ASP A 91 -6.22 -11.83 -17.60
C ASP A 91 -6.60 -11.12 -16.29
N PRO A 92 -7.75 -10.42 -16.23
CA PRO A 92 -8.16 -9.67 -15.04
C PRO A 92 -8.34 -10.54 -13.79
N ILE A 93 -8.85 -11.76 -13.94
CA ILE A 93 -9.13 -12.65 -12.81
C ILE A 93 -7.81 -13.14 -12.23
N LEU A 94 -6.92 -13.65 -13.09
CA LEU A 94 -5.61 -14.12 -12.67
C LEU A 94 -4.76 -12.99 -12.07
N ALA A 95 -4.85 -11.78 -12.65
CA ALA A 95 -4.14 -10.62 -12.14
C ALA A 95 -4.59 -10.21 -10.73
N VAL A 96 -5.90 -10.24 -10.47
CA VAL A 96 -6.45 -9.96 -9.13
C VAL A 96 -6.05 -11.05 -8.14
N THR A 97 -6.15 -12.33 -8.52
CA THR A 97 -5.73 -13.45 -7.65
C THR A 97 -4.25 -13.36 -7.29
N ALA A 98 -3.38 -13.04 -8.26
CA ALA A 98 -1.95 -12.85 -8.03
C ALA A 98 -1.63 -11.65 -7.13
N ALA A 99 -2.52 -10.65 -7.06
CA ALA A 99 -2.37 -9.48 -6.21
C ALA A 99 -2.82 -9.68 -4.75
N ILE A 100 -3.65 -10.69 -4.45
CA ILE A 100 -4.17 -10.96 -3.09
C ILE A 100 -3.05 -11.01 -2.05
N PRO A 101 -1.95 -11.78 -2.24
CA PRO A 101 -0.90 -11.87 -1.23
C PRO A 101 -0.23 -10.52 -0.94
N TYR A 102 -0.10 -9.65 -1.95
CA TYR A 102 0.44 -8.30 -1.77
C TYR A 102 -0.47 -7.43 -0.90
N ILE A 103 -1.79 -7.53 -1.08
CA ILE A 103 -2.78 -6.82 -0.26
C ILE A 103 -2.78 -7.36 1.17
N MET A 104 -2.73 -8.68 1.34
CA MET A 104 -2.61 -9.30 2.67
C MET A 104 -1.33 -8.87 3.38
N GLY A 105 -0.23 -8.79 2.63
CA GLY A 105 1.05 -8.29 3.14
C GLY A 105 0.96 -6.83 3.57
N ALA A 106 0.28 -6.00 2.77
CA ALA A 106 0.05 -4.60 3.11
C ALA A 106 -0.75 -4.45 4.42
N ASN A 107 -1.70 -5.35 4.68
CA ASN A 107 -2.46 -5.37 5.92
C ASN A 107 -1.56 -5.70 7.13
N ILE A 108 -0.72 -6.74 7.03
CA ILE A 108 0.26 -7.11 8.07
C ILE A 108 1.30 -5.99 8.27
N GLY A 109 1.73 -5.29 7.21
CA GLY A 109 2.68 -4.19 7.33
C GLY A 109 2.17 -3.01 8.17
N THR A 110 0.84 -2.83 8.28
CA THR A 110 0.26 -1.83 9.19
C THR A 110 0.61 -2.15 10.65
N SER A 111 0.70 -3.44 11.00
CA SER A 111 1.04 -3.90 12.34
C SER A 111 2.45 -3.48 12.76
N VAL A 112 3.40 -3.51 11.82
CA VAL A 112 4.76 -3.00 12.03
C VAL A 112 4.72 -1.51 12.34
N THR A 113 3.92 -0.74 11.59
CA THR A 113 3.77 0.71 11.79
C THR A 113 3.15 1.02 13.15
N ASN A 114 2.08 0.32 13.52
CA ASN A 114 1.41 0.51 14.82
C ASN A 114 2.34 0.18 15.99
N THR A 115 3.17 -0.86 15.86
CA THR A 115 4.17 -1.21 16.88
C THR A 115 5.21 -0.09 17.03
N ILE A 116 5.73 0.45 15.92
CA ILE A 116 6.67 1.57 15.93
C ILE A 116 6.04 2.81 16.59
N VAL A 117 4.79 3.14 16.25
CA VAL A 117 4.05 4.26 16.85
C VAL A 117 3.86 4.05 18.35
N ALA A 118 3.47 2.85 18.78
CA ALA A 118 3.33 2.51 20.19
C ALA A 118 4.65 2.69 20.94
N LEU A 119 5.78 2.23 20.37
CA LEU A 119 7.11 2.43 20.93
C LEU A 119 7.51 3.91 21.03
N GLY A 120 7.01 4.77 20.15
CA GLY A 120 7.20 6.22 20.23
C GLY A 120 6.68 6.84 21.54
N HIS A 121 5.70 6.21 22.19
CA HIS A 121 5.11 6.67 23.45
C HIS A 121 5.79 6.10 24.71
N ILE A 122 6.93 5.39 24.58
CA ILE A 122 7.59 4.67 25.69
C ILE A 122 7.95 5.55 26.90
N VAL A 123 8.14 6.85 26.70
CA VAL A 123 8.46 7.82 27.77
C VAL A 123 7.29 7.98 28.75
N ASN A 124 6.04 7.94 28.26
CA ASN A 124 4.86 8.10 29.09
C ASN A 124 4.17 6.74 29.30
N LYS A 125 4.36 6.14 30.49
CA LYS A 125 3.85 4.80 30.82
C LYS A 125 2.35 4.62 30.56
N ASN A 126 1.53 5.64 30.84
CA ASN A 126 0.07 5.55 30.66
C ASN A 126 -0.32 5.56 29.18
N GLU A 127 0.38 6.36 28.38
CA GLU A 127 0.17 6.47 26.94
C GLU A 127 0.71 5.24 26.20
N PHE A 128 1.94 4.81 26.54
CA PHE A 128 2.53 3.57 26.04
C PHE A 128 1.61 2.37 26.27
N LYS A 129 1.10 2.19 27.50
CA LYS A 129 0.20 1.07 27.81
C LYS A 129 -1.03 1.06 26.90
N ARG A 130 -1.64 2.23 26.67
CA ARG A 130 -2.83 2.35 25.82
C ARG A 130 -2.49 2.11 24.35
N ALA A 131 -1.43 2.74 23.84
CA ALA A 131 -1.00 2.62 22.46
C ALA A 131 -0.55 1.19 22.12
N PHE A 132 0.23 0.57 23.02
CA PHE A 132 0.71 -0.81 22.85
C PHE A 132 -0.44 -1.82 22.91
N SER A 133 -1.38 -1.68 23.86
CA SER A 133 -2.57 -2.55 23.89
C SER A 133 -3.41 -2.42 22.62
N ALA A 134 -3.59 -1.21 22.10
CA ALA A 134 -4.30 -0.99 20.84
C ALA A 134 -3.55 -1.62 19.64
N SER A 135 -2.22 -1.45 19.58
CA SER A 135 -1.38 -2.08 18.54
C SER A 135 -1.55 -3.59 18.56
N ILE A 136 -1.38 -4.25 19.70
CA ILE A 136 -1.45 -5.72 19.79
C ILE A 136 -2.80 -6.25 19.31
N VAL A 137 -3.92 -5.65 19.72
CA VAL A 137 -5.26 -6.10 19.29
C VAL A 137 -5.40 -5.98 17.77
N HIS A 138 -4.96 -4.86 17.20
CA HIS A 138 -4.96 -4.65 15.75
C HIS A 138 -4.05 -5.67 15.04
N ASP A 139 -2.87 -5.93 15.59
CA ASP A 139 -1.86 -6.81 14.99
C ASP A 139 -2.33 -8.25 14.94
N PHE A 140 -2.96 -8.74 16.03
CA PHE A 140 -3.58 -10.05 16.09
C PHE A 140 -4.71 -10.22 15.07
N PHE A 141 -5.58 -9.21 14.92
CA PHE A 141 -6.65 -9.26 13.94
C PHE A 141 -6.09 -9.36 12.51
N ASN A 142 -5.07 -8.56 12.18
CA ASN A 142 -4.49 -8.56 10.84
C ASN A 142 -3.74 -9.85 10.50
N VAL A 143 -2.97 -10.40 11.45
CA VAL A 143 -2.26 -11.68 11.24
C VAL A 143 -3.25 -12.82 11.13
N LEU A 144 -4.26 -12.89 12.00
CA LEU A 144 -5.27 -13.94 11.96
C LEU A 144 -6.08 -13.91 10.66
N SER A 145 -6.41 -12.72 10.18
CA SER A 145 -7.12 -12.54 8.90
C SER A 145 -6.35 -13.19 7.74
N VAL A 146 -5.03 -13.03 7.69
CA VAL A 146 -4.19 -13.63 6.64
C VAL A 146 -3.98 -15.13 6.83
N ILE A 147 -4.03 -15.64 8.05
CA ILE A 147 -3.92 -17.10 8.30
C ILE A 147 -5.19 -17.84 7.86
N ILE A 148 -6.36 -17.18 7.96
CA ILE A 148 -7.66 -17.81 7.67
C ILE A 148 -8.01 -17.77 6.17
N LEU A 149 -7.67 -16.67 5.48
CA LEU A 149 -7.98 -16.42 4.06
C LEU A 149 -6.97 -17.06 3.11
#